data_AF-A0A9D0LKS4-F1
#
_entry.id   AF-A0A9D0LKS4-F1
#
_cell.length_a   1.000
_cell.length_b   1.000
_cell.length_c   1.000
_cell.angle_alpha   90.00
_cell.angle_beta   90.00
_cell.angle_gamma   90.00
#
_symmetry.space_group_name_H-M   'P 1'
#
loop_
_entity.id
_entity.type
_entity.pdbx_description
1 polymer ?
#
loop_
_entity_poly.entity_id
_entity_poly.type
_entity_poly.pdbx_seq_one_letter_code
_entity_poly.pdbx_strand_id
1 'polypeptide(L)'
;MIRQIIRDRGRWWPWLLLLVLLGGYWLLPIRGRVVVVLGEPVPQPWPQMRLHTPSARPGDPVTLQVTDSVPWANVMLTVDGRPAHLEAWQAGEDGTWHWTWSFTVPESSGYVLTFYHDCDTGCVERGRMVVGQTPPSPPPRRLPTKLGLVFASPTRDWYGRSGWAVDLTYVRSDDAPYWGVDALAERVYRATAQGLRVLVRVDYAPGQSIPPKDDYLALTEYLTYLERLARDDRLRGVYGYFLGSGYNALDANRLAPDRP
;
A
#
# COMPACT_ATOMS: atom_id res chain seq x y z
N MET A 1 75.25 -31.69 -18.32
CA MET A 1 74.78 -30.36 -17.87
C MET A 1 73.30 -30.10 -18.23
N ILE A 2 72.39 -31.11 -18.17
CA ILE A 2 70.94 -30.95 -18.48
C ILE A 2 70.09 -31.90 -17.61
N ARG A 3 70.37 -32.02 -16.30
CA ARG A 3 69.55 -32.88 -15.41
C ARG A 3 69.23 -32.27 -14.04
N GLN A 4 69.51 -30.99 -13.83
CA GLN A 4 69.37 -30.33 -12.52
C GLN A 4 68.35 -29.18 -12.48
N ILE A 5 67.55 -28.97 -13.53
CA ILE A 5 66.54 -27.88 -13.57
C ILE A 5 65.11 -28.37 -13.24
N ILE A 6 64.88 -29.68 -13.11
CA ILE A 6 63.52 -30.24 -12.93
C ILE A 6 63.13 -30.39 -11.44
N ARG A 7 64.07 -30.29 -10.50
CA ARG A 7 63.85 -30.65 -9.08
C ARG A 7 63.31 -29.53 -8.18
N ASP A 8 63.18 -28.29 -8.68
CA ASP A 8 62.64 -27.16 -7.90
C ASP A 8 61.20 -26.75 -8.28
N ARG A 9 60.59 -27.40 -9.29
CA ARG A 9 59.22 -27.09 -9.73
C ARG A 9 58.13 -27.48 -8.73
N GLY A 10 58.40 -28.42 -7.82
CA GLY A 10 57.42 -28.89 -6.82
C GLY A 10 57.18 -27.93 -5.66
N ARG A 11 58.11 -27.00 -5.38
CA ARG A 11 58.06 -26.13 -4.20
C ARG A 11 57.27 -24.83 -4.43
N TRP A 12 57.17 -24.39 -5.68
CA TRP A 12 56.48 -23.16 -6.07
C TRP A 12 55.05 -23.41 -6.59
N TRP A 13 54.72 -24.66 -6.92
CA TRP A 13 53.39 -25.06 -7.35
C TRP A 13 52.25 -24.69 -6.38
N PRO A 14 52.36 -24.91 -5.04
CA PRO A 14 51.31 -24.50 -4.13
C PRO A 14 51.13 -22.98 -4.07
N TRP A 15 52.21 -22.21 -4.22
CA TRP A 15 52.17 -20.74 -4.25
C TRP A 15 51.54 -20.20 -5.52
N LEU A 16 51.83 -20.82 -6.67
CA LEU A 16 51.17 -20.49 -7.95
C LEU A 16 49.67 -20.82 -7.90
N LEU A 17 49.28 -21.96 -7.34
CA LEU A 17 47.87 -22.30 -7.14
C LEU A 17 47.15 -21.29 -6.22
N LEU A 18 47.80 -20.86 -5.13
CA LEU A 18 47.25 -19.87 -4.22
C LEU A 18 47.07 -18.50 -4.90
N LEU A 19 48.06 -18.08 -5.71
CA LEU A 19 48.00 -16.83 -6.48
C LEU A 19 46.91 -16.87 -7.56
N VAL A 20 46.72 -18.02 -8.23
CA VAL A 20 45.65 -18.20 -9.21
C VAL A 20 44.28 -18.20 -8.55
N LEU A 21 44.14 -18.82 -7.37
CA LEU A 21 42.90 -18.79 -6.59
C LEU A 21 42.55 -17.37 -6.09
N LEU A 22 43.54 -16.65 -5.55
CA LEU A 22 43.37 -15.26 -5.12
C LEU A 22 43.08 -14.32 -6.29
N GLY A 23 43.79 -14.49 -7.41
CA GLY A 23 43.54 -13.73 -8.63
C GLY A 23 42.16 -14.01 -9.22
N GLY A 24 41.75 -15.29 -9.29
CA GLY A 24 40.43 -15.71 -9.75
C GLY A 24 39.29 -15.21 -8.86
N TYR A 25 39.50 -15.18 -7.55
CA TYR A 25 38.54 -14.61 -6.60
C TYR A 25 38.33 -13.10 -6.83
N TRP A 26 39.41 -12.35 -7.11
CA TRP A 26 39.33 -10.91 -7.40
C TRP A 26 38.84 -10.59 -8.82
N LEU A 27 38.96 -11.52 -9.77
CA LEU A 27 38.52 -11.36 -11.16
C LEU A 27 37.07 -11.80 -11.41
N LEU A 28 36.43 -12.49 -10.46
CA LEU A 28 34.99 -12.77 -10.55
C LEU A 28 34.21 -11.50 -10.24
N PRO A 29 33.40 -10.97 -11.18
CA PRO A 29 32.57 -9.80 -10.94
C PRO A 29 31.36 -10.24 -10.10
N ILE A 30 31.57 -10.48 -8.81
CA ILE A 30 30.48 -10.71 -7.86
C ILE A 30 29.82 -9.36 -7.60
N ARG A 31 29.02 -8.90 -8.56
CA ARG A 31 28.08 -7.80 -8.36
C ARG A 31 26.85 -8.37 -7.65
N GLY A 32 26.92 -8.40 -6.34
CA GLY A 32 25.82 -8.80 -5.46
C GLY A 32 26.17 -8.49 -4.01
N ARG A 33 25.16 -8.13 -3.20
CA ARG A 33 25.33 -8.02 -1.74
C ARG A 33 25.33 -9.43 -1.17
N VAL A 34 26.48 -9.88 -0.66
CA VAL A 34 26.56 -11.08 0.19
C VAL A 34 26.36 -10.61 1.63
N VAL A 35 25.22 -10.96 2.22
CA VAL A 35 24.98 -10.79 3.65
C VAL A 35 25.19 -12.15 4.31
N VAL A 36 26.30 -12.30 5.03
CA VAL A 36 26.56 -13.48 5.85
C VAL A 36 25.96 -13.22 7.23
N VAL A 37 24.82 -13.85 7.52
CA VAL A 37 24.24 -13.87 8.86
C VAL A 37 24.83 -15.07 9.59
N LEU A 38 25.70 -14.80 10.57
CA LEU A 38 26.24 -15.84 11.46
C LEU A 38 25.29 -16.00 12.65
N GLY A 39 24.52 -17.10 12.65
CA GLY A 39 23.56 -17.45 13.70
C GLY A 39 22.54 -18.49 13.20
N GLU A 40 21.77 -19.09 14.12
CA GLU A 40 20.56 -19.84 13.79
C GLU A 40 19.69 -19.00 12.83
N PRO A 41 19.10 -19.60 11.77
CA PRO A 41 18.27 -18.86 10.82
C PRO A 41 17.13 -18.17 11.58
N VAL A 42 17.22 -16.84 11.70
CA VAL A 42 16.15 -16.04 12.30
C VAL A 42 14.89 -16.33 11.50
N PRO A 43 13.77 -16.77 12.13
CA PRO A 43 12.52 -16.97 11.44
C PRO A 43 12.18 -15.70 10.65
N GLN A 44 12.11 -15.83 9.34
CA GLN A 44 11.89 -14.68 8.48
C GLN A 44 10.49 -14.13 8.81
N PRO A 45 10.36 -12.85 9.22
CA PRO A 45 9.08 -12.34 9.67
C PRO A 45 8.08 -12.36 8.51
N TRP A 46 6.88 -12.91 8.77
CA TRP A 46 5.77 -12.88 7.82
C TRP A 46 5.02 -11.54 7.90
N PRO A 47 4.52 -10.99 6.78
CA PRO A 47 4.65 -11.52 5.42
C PRO A 47 6.01 -11.23 4.79
N GLN A 48 6.43 -12.07 3.84
CA GLN A 48 7.62 -11.82 3.03
C GLN A 48 7.22 -11.07 1.76
N MET A 49 7.75 -9.88 1.55
CA MET A 49 7.50 -9.08 0.35
C MET A 49 8.79 -9.03 -0.49
N ARG A 50 8.71 -9.31 -1.80
CA ARG A 50 9.87 -9.33 -2.70
C ARG A 50 9.55 -8.71 -4.06
N LEU A 51 10.35 -7.74 -4.48
CA LEU A 51 10.30 -7.17 -5.82
C LEU A 51 11.15 -8.00 -6.78
N HIS A 52 10.60 -8.38 -7.93
CA HIS A 52 11.37 -9.09 -8.95
C HIS A 52 12.38 -8.17 -9.66
N THR A 53 12.10 -6.87 -9.74
CA THR A 53 12.96 -5.88 -10.41
C THR A 53 13.29 -4.72 -9.48
N PRO A 54 14.22 -4.88 -8.52
CA PRO A 54 14.49 -3.88 -7.47
C PRO A 54 15.18 -2.59 -7.96
N SER A 55 15.53 -2.49 -9.24
CA SER A 55 16.22 -1.34 -9.85
C SER A 55 15.45 -0.73 -11.04
N ALA A 56 14.13 -0.93 -11.06
CA ALA A 56 13.24 -0.32 -12.03
C ALA A 56 13.23 1.22 -11.91
N ARG A 57 13.07 1.90 -13.04
CA ARG A 57 12.99 3.36 -13.12
C ARG A 57 11.53 3.81 -12.97
N PRO A 58 11.29 5.08 -12.58
CA PRO A 58 9.96 5.66 -12.66
C PRO A 58 9.29 5.41 -14.01
N GLY A 59 8.02 4.98 -13.97
CA GLY A 59 7.25 4.62 -15.17
C GLY A 59 7.41 3.17 -15.64
N ASP A 60 8.38 2.42 -15.13
CA ASP A 60 8.53 1.00 -15.48
C ASP A 60 7.44 0.16 -14.78
N PRO A 61 6.90 -0.87 -15.45
CA PRO A 61 6.07 -1.88 -14.79
C PRO A 61 6.93 -2.80 -13.93
N VAL A 62 6.49 -3.08 -12.71
CA VAL A 62 7.18 -3.97 -11.77
C VAL A 62 6.20 -4.93 -11.14
N THR A 63 6.68 -6.14 -10.89
CA THR A 63 5.95 -7.16 -10.14
C THR A 63 6.48 -7.29 -8.71
N LEU A 64 5.54 -7.39 -7.77
CA LEU A 64 5.79 -7.72 -6.37
C LEU A 64 5.15 -9.06 -6.05
N GLN A 65 5.91 -9.93 -5.40
CA GLN A 65 5.37 -11.14 -4.77
C GLN A 65 5.29 -10.93 -3.26
N VAL A 66 4.14 -11.22 -2.68
CA VAL A 66 3.99 -11.34 -1.22
C VAL A 66 3.70 -12.80 -0.89
N THR A 67 4.41 -13.30 0.11
CA THR A 67 4.21 -14.64 0.66
C THR A 67 3.81 -14.53 2.13
N ASP A 68 2.79 -15.25 2.55
CA ASP A 68 2.37 -15.36 3.96
C ASP A 68 2.09 -16.83 4.31
N SER A 69 2.10 -17.14 5.61
CA SER A 69 1.76 -18.47 6.13
C SER A 69 0.25 -18.66 6.32
N VAL A 70 -0.55 -17.60 6.15
CA VAL A 70 -2.01 -17.62 6.35
C VAL A 70 -2.72 -17.39 5.00
N PRO A 71 -3.75 -18.19 4.64
CA PRO A 71 -4.46 -18.11 3.36
C PRO A 71 -5.49 -16.96 3.30
N TRP A 72 -5.04 -15.71 3.25
CA TRP A 72 -5.96 -14.57 3.17
C TRP A 72 -6.73 -14.53 1.84
N ALA A 73 -8.07 -14.50 1.90
CA ALA A 73 -8.91 -14.43 0.70
C ALA A 73 -9.08 -12.99 0.19
N ASN A 74 -9.32 -12.04 1.09
CA ASN A 74 -9.64 -10.64 0.75
C ASN A 74 -8.41 -9.75 0.98
N VAL A 75 -7.48 -9.80 0.04
CA VAL A 75 -6.21 -9.06 0.11
C VAL A 75 -6.17 -7.85 -0.79
N MET A 76 -5.37 -6.86 -0.41
CA MET A 76 -5.08 -5.67 -1.20
C MET A 76 -3.62 -5.28 -1.06
N LEU A 77 -3.01 -4.84 -2.15
CA LEU A 77 -1.71 -4.17 -2.13
C LEU A 77 -1.91 -2.73 -2.57
N THR A 78 -1.26 -1.79 -1.87
CA THR A 78 -1.23 -0.39 -2.27
C THR A 78 0.19 0.11 -2.49
N VAL A 79 0.35 1.03 -3.44
CA VAL A 79 1.56 1.80 -3.73
C VAL A 79 1.23 3.26 -3.45
N ASP A 80 1.79 3.84 -2.39
CA ASP A 80 1.44 5.18 -1.91
C ASP A 80 -0.09 5.39 -1.86
N GLY A 81 -0.78 4.45 -1.21
CA GLY A 81 -2.23 4.47 -1.02
C GLY A 81 -3.08 4.15 -2.26
N ARG A 82 -2.47 3.97 -3.44
CA ARG A 82 -3.18 3.56 -4.66
C ARG A 82 -3.21 2.03 -4.80
N PRO A 83 -4.36 1.41 -5.11
CA PRO A 83 -4.43 -0.03 -5.36
C PRO A 83 -3.48 -0.49 -6.49
N ALA A 84 -2.76 -1.58 -6.25
CA ALA A 84 -2.02 -2.31 -7.28
C ALA A 84 -2.91 -3.38 -7.92
N HIS A 85 -2.55 -3.84 -9.11
CA HIS A 85 -3.32 -4.89 -9.79
C HIS A 85 -2.86 -6.27 -9.31
N LEU A 86 -3.80 -7.10 -8.84
CA LEU A 86 -3.53 -8.49 -8.49
C LEU A 86 -3.53 -9.34 -9.77
N GLU A 87 -2.37 -9.91 -10.10
CA GLU A 87 -2.19 -10.74 -11.29
C GLU A 87 -2.60 -12.19 -11.05
N ALA A 88 -2.10 -12.76 -9.95
CA ALA A 88 -2.29 -14.17 -9.65
C ALA A 88 -2.09 -14.45 -8.16
N TRP A 89 -2.65 -15.56 -7.70
CA TRP A 89 -2.34 -16.15 -6.41
C TRP A 89 -2.24 -17.67 -6.52
N GLN A 90 -1.43 -18.28 -5.66
CA GLN A 90 -1.23 -19.72 -5.62
C GLN A 90 -0.81 -20.19 -4.22
N ALA A 91 -1.24 -21.38 -3.84
CA ALA A 91 -0.73 -22.08 -2.66
C ALA A 91 0.64 -22.70 -2.99
N GLY A 92 1.61 -22.48 -2.12
CA GLY A 92 2.91 -23.16 -2.14
C GLY A 92 2.81 -24.56 -1.56
N GLU A 93 3.70 -25.46 -2.01
CA GLU A 93 3.78 -26.83 -1.51
C GLU A 93 4.21 -26.90 -0.04
N ASP A 94 4.84 -25.85 0.47
CA ASP A 94 5.27 -25.67 1.85
C ASP A 94 4.18 -25.12 2.79
N GLY A 95 2.93 -25.04 2.30
CA GLY A 95 1.80 -24.49 3.05
C GLY A 95 1.77 -22.96 3.11
N THR A 96 2.64 -22.27 2.36
CA THR A 96 2.60 -20.82 2.21
C THR A 96 1.67 -20.39 1.09
N TRP A 97 1.32 -19.10 1.06
CA TRP A 97 0.44 -18.53 0.06
C TRP A 97 1.15 -17.38 -0.62
N HIS A 98 1.12 -17.39 -1.95
CA HIS A 98 1.77 -16.40 -2.78
C HIS A 98 0.73 -15.59 -3.52
N TRP A 99 0.87 -14.28 -3.48
CA TRP A 99 0.12 -13.35 -4.32
C TRP A 99 1.11 -12.52 -5.13
N THR A 100 0.80 -12.30 -6.39
CA THR A 100 1.62 -11.52 -7.31
C THR A 100 0.83 -10.31 -7.77
N TRP A 101 1.41 -9.13 -7.61
CA TRP A 101 0.83 -7.88 -8.08
C TRP A 101 1.73 -7.21 -9.10
N SER A 102 1.10 -6.44 -9.99
CA SER A 102 1.77 -5.50 -10.88
C SER A 102 1.38 -4.06 -10.56
N PHE A 103 2.33 -3.16 -10.75
CA PHE A 103 2.13 -1.72 -10.66
C PHE A 103 3.21 -0.97 -11.44
N THR A 104 2.96 0.30 -11.73
CA THR A 104 3.93 1.21 -12.33
C THR A 104 4.70 1.94 -11.24
N VAL A 105 6.04 1.97 -11.34
CA VAL A 105 6.89 2.69 -10.38
C VAL A 105 6.52 4.18 -10.37
N PRO A 106 6.18 4.76 -9.20
CA PRO A 106 5.88 6.19 -9.09
C PRO A 106 7.05 7.09 -9.50
N GLU A 107 6.74 8.35 -9.82
CA GLU A 107 7.76 9.37 -10.17
C GLU A 107 8.63 9.82 -8.97
N SER A 108 8.24 9.46 -7.75
CA SER A 108 8.97 9.81 -6.53
C SER A 108 10.29 9.03 -6.39
N SER A 109 11.25 9.59 -5.64
CA SER A 109 12.53 8.94 -5.32
C SER A 109 12.41 7.75 -4.36
N GLY A 110 11.22 7.53 -3.81
CA GLY A 110 10.85 6.38 -3.02
C GLY A 110 9.33 6.32 -2.82
N TYR A 111 8.84 5.13 -2.48
CA TYR A 111 7.42 4.84 -2.33
C TYR A 111 7.19 3.75 -1.28
N VAL A 112 5.98 3.71 -0.73
CA VAL A 112 5.57 2.75 0.29
C VAL A 112 4.61 1.74 -0.31
N LEU A 113 4.96 0.46 -0.17
CA LEU A 113 4.11 -0.68 -0.46
C LEU A 113 3.46 -1.14 0.84
N THR A 114 2.14 -1.24 0.87
CA THR A 114 1.42 -1.76 2.03
C THR A 114 0.49 -2.89 1.61
N PHE A 115 0.65 -4.05 2.25
CA PHE A 115 -0.15 -5.25 2.07
C PHE A 115 -1.20 -5.34 3.18
N TYR A 116 -2.44 -5.59 2.78
CA TYR A 116 -3.62 -5.67 3.65
C TYR A 116 -4.34 -7.00 3.50
N HIS A 117 -5.02 -7.43 4.56
CA HIS A 117 -6.00 -8.53 4.57
C HIS A 117 -7.37 -8.06 5.10
N ASP A 118 -8.35 -8.97 5.09
CA ASP A 118 -9.74 -8.76 5.55
C ASP A 118 -10.45 -7.55 4.92
N CYS A 119 -10.09 -7.24 3.67
CA CYS A 119 -10.58 -6.06 2.97
C CYS A 119 -12.09 -6.06 2.66
N ASP A 120 -12.78 -7.19 2.83
CA ASP A 120 -14.24 -7.30 2.76
C ASP A 120 -14.92 -6.66 3.98
N THR A 121 -14.33 -6.77 5.17
CA THR A 121 -14.85 -6.19 6.42
C THR A 121 -14.11 -4.93 6.89
N GLY A 122 -13.01 -4.58 6.22
CA GLY A 122 -12.19 -3.40 6.49
C GLY A 122 -10.73 -3.78 6.45
N CYS A 123 -9.97 -3.22 5.51
CA CYS A 123 -8.59 -3.66 5.28
C CYS A 123 -7.71 -3.45 6.53
N VAL A 124 -7.03 -4.50 6.99
CA VAL A 124 -6.08 -4.45 8.12
C VAL A 124 -4.65 -4.57 7.59
N GLU A 125 -3.76 -3.69 8.04
CA GLU A 125 -2.37 -3.70 7.60
C GLU A 125 -1.63 -4.94 8.11
N ARG A 126 -1.05 -5.70 7.16
CA ARG A 126 -0.33 -6.94 7.44
C ARG A 126 1.17 -6.82 7.26
N GLY A 127 1.59 -6.02 6.29
CA GLY A 127 2.99 -5.84 5.94
C GLY A 127 3.24 -4.53 5.22
N ARG A 128 4.44 -3.99 5.40
CA ARG A 128 4.86 -2.74 4.80
C ARG A 128 6.31 -2.84 4.31
N MET A 129 6.55 -2.34 3.10
CA MET A 129 7.88 -2.21 2.53
C MET A 129 8.08 -0.78 2.01
N VAL A 130 9.24 -0.20 2.31
CA VAL A 130 9.66 1.08 1.74
C VAL A 130 10.71 0.80 0.67
N VAL A 131 10.54 1.38 -0.50
CA VAL A 131 11.43 1.21 -1.65
C VAL A 131 12.03 2.56 -2.02
N GLY A 132 13.33 2.60 -2.33
CA GLY A 132 14.04 3.83 -2.67
C GLY A 132 14.45 4.64 -1.43
N GLN A 133 14.50 5.97 -1.57
CA GLN A 133 14.76 6.85 -0.44
C GLN A 133 13.55 6.84 0.50
N THR A 134 13.79 6.68 1.81
CA THR A 134 12.72 6.80 2.80
C THR A 134 11.98 8.11 2.59
N PRO A 135 10.63 8.11 2.50
CA PRO A 135 9.89 9.35 2.41
C PRO A 135 10.34 10.27 3.55
N PRO A 136 10.45 11.59 3.31
CA PRO A 136 10.90 12.52 4.32
C PRO A 136 10.04 12.38 5.58
N SER A 137 10.64 12.63 6.75
CA SER A 137 9.96 12.76 8.05
C SER A 137 8.59 13.43 7.93
N PRO A 138 7.62 13.09 8.80
CA PRO A 138 6.23 13.56 8.71
C PRO A 138 6.19 15.03 8.30
N PRO A 139 5.33 15.40 7.32
CA PRO A 139 5.38 16.71 6.71
C PRO A 139 5.42 17.78 7.80
N PRO A 140 6.26 18.83 7.65
CA PRO A 140 6.38 19.87 8.65
C PRO A 140 4.98 20.36 9.02
N ARG A 141 4.73 20.56 10.33
CA ARG A 141 3.42 20.98 10.85
C ARG A 141 2.94 22.19 10.04
N ARG A 142 1.97 21.95 9.15
CA ARG A 142 1.40 22.99 8.30
C ARG A 142 0.57 23.94 9.15
N LEU A 143 0.53 25.22 8.78
CA LEU A 143 -0.25 26.22 9.50
C LEU A 143 -1.75 25.92 9.34
N PRO A 144 -2.49 25.61 10.42
CA PRO A 144 -3.91 25.28 10.32
C PRO A 144 -4.72 26.51 9.91
N THR A 145 -5.74 26.29 9.09
CA THR A 145 -6.67 27.32 8.62
C THR A 145 -8.12 26.87 8.83
N LYS A 146 -9.05 27.81 8.75
CA LYS A 146 -10.49 27.54 8.73
C LYS A 146 -11.04 27.26 7.32
N LEU A 147 -10.16 27.16 6.31
CA LEU A 147 -10.58 26.93 4.93
C LEU A 147 -11.08 25.49 4.80
N GLY A 148 -12.34 25.33 4.38
CA GLY A 148 -12.96 24.06 4.06
C GLY A 148 -13.32 23.98 2.58
N LEU A 149 -13.03 22.85 1.95
CA LEU A 149 -13.43 22.55 0.57
C LEU A 149 -14.09 21.19 0.51
N VAL A 150 -15.20 21.10 -0.22
CA VAL A 150 -15.78 19.83 -0.63
C VAL A 150 -15.00 19.34 -1.86
N PHE A 151 -14.49 18.11 -1.82
CA PHE A 151 -13.65 17.52 -2.87
C PHE A 151 -12.47 18.40 -3.27
N ALA A 152 -11.56 18.62 -2.32
CA ALA A 152 -10.31 19.34 -2.56
C ALA A 152 -9.58 18.82 -3.80
N SER A 153 -9.22 19.74 -4.72
CA SER A 153 -8.48 19.36 -5.92
C SER A 153 -7.11 18.77 -5.54
N PRO A 154 -6.75 17.58 -6.07
CA PRO A 154 -5.49 16.92 -5.74
C PRO A 154 -4.27 17.64 -6.30
N THR A 155 -4.43 18.60 -7.22
CA THR A 155 -3.31 19.38 -7.79
C THR A 155 -3.17 20.76 -7.15
N ARG A 156 -4.02 21.10 -6.18
CA ARG A 156 -4.01 22.42 -5.55
C ARG A 156 -2.77 22.60 -4.67
N ASP A 157 -2.06 23.69 -4.87
CA ASP A 157 -1.06 24.15 -3.93
C ASP A 157 -1.73 24.80 -2.70
N TRP A 158 -1.33 24.34 -1.53
CA TRP A 158 -1.81 24.82 -0.23
C TRP A 158 -0.88 25.84 0.41
N TYR A 159 0.23 26.20 -0.25
CA TYR A 159 1.18 27.23 0.19
C TYR A 159 1.64 27.03 1.65
N GLY A 160 1.93 25.77 2.02
CA GLY A 160 2.36 25.39 3.38
C GLY A 160 1.26 25.43 4.46
N ARG A 161 -0.02 25.55 4.08
CA ARG A 161 -1.17 25.59 4.99
C ARG A 161 -1.91 24.25 5.05
N SER A 162 -2.64 24.05 6.15
CA SER A 162 -3.55 22.91 6.35
C SER A 162 -4.98 23.42 6.38
N GLY A 163 -5.82 22.87 5.49
CA GLY A 163 -7.26 23.12 5.45
C GLY A 163 -8.05 21.87 5.80
N TRP A 164 -9.36 21.98 5.67
CA TRP A 164 -10.32 20.89 5.80
C TRP A 164 -10.77 20.43 4.41
N ALA A 165 -10.66 19.14 4.15
CA ALA A 165 -11.27 18.51 2.99
C ALA A 165 -12.50 17.75 3.45
N VAL A 166 -13.64 17.97 2.79
CA VAL A 166 -14.85 17.18 2.97
C VAL A 166 -14.95 16.21 1.80
N ASP A 167 -14.92 14.93 2.11
CA ASP A 167 -15.11 13.83 1.18
C ASP A 167 -16.46 13.14 1.41
N LEU A 168 -16.83 12.24 0.52
CA LEU A 168 -18.11 11.54 0.51
C LEU A 168 -17.91 10.08 0.12
N THR A 169 -18.70 9.23 0.74
CA THR A 169 -18.82 7.84 0.34
C THR A 169 -20.27 7.38 0.45
N TYR A 170 -20.65 6.46 -0.43
CA TYR A 170 -21.97 5.84 -0.42
C TYR A 170 -21.85 4.38 -0.02
N VAL A 171 -22.79 3.92 0.82
CA VAL A 171 -22.95 2.49 1.12
C VAL A 171 -23.30 1.73 -0.16
N ARG A 172 -24.33 2.23 -0.85
CA ARG A 172 -24.71 1.83 -2.20
C ARG A 172 -24.20 2.83 -3.20
N SER A 173 -23.04 2.51 -3.76
CA SER A 173 -22.41 3.33 -4.80
C SER A 173 -22.79 2.87 -6.21
N ASP A 174 -23.88 2.12 -6.35
CA ASP A 174 -24.37 1.47 -7.58
C ASP A 174 -23.98 2.27 -8.84
N ASP A 175 -23.06 1.69 -9.63
CA ASP A 175 -22.47 2.20 -10.89
C ASP A 175 -21.39 3.30 -10.80
N ALA A 176 -20.99 3.73 -9.60
CA ALA A 176 -19.94 4.73 -9.40
C ALA A 176 -18.86 4.27 -8.40
N PRO A 177 -17.91 3.42 -8.84
CA PRO A 177 -16.81 2.91 -8.00
C PRO A 177 -16.00 3.99 -7.28
N TYR A 178 -15.97 5.20 -7.84
CA TYR A 178 -15.34 6.37 -7.24
C TYR A 178 -15.90 6.70 -5.83
N TRP A 179 -17.14 6.35 -5.51
CA TRP A 179 -17.73 6.64 -4.20
C TRP A 179 -17.60 5.52 -3.17
N GLY A 180 -17.02 4.38 -3.53
CA GLY A 180 -16.77 3.26 -2.62
C GLY A 180 -15.56 3.47 -1.69
N VAL A 181 -15.38 2.54 -0.76
CA VAL A 181 -14.32 2.56 0.27
C VAL A 181 -12.92 2.64 -0.34
N ASP A 182 -12.63 1.89 -1.41
CA ASP A 182 -11.28 1.84 -1.99
C ASP A 182 -10.87 3.18 -2.61
N ALA A 183 -11.78 3.81 -3.36
CA ALA A 183 -11.55 5.13 -3.93
C ALA A 183 -11.51 6.22 -2.84
N LEU A 184 -12.34 6.09 -1.79
CA LEU A 184 -12.26 6.96 -0.61
C LEU A 184 -10.89 6.88 0.05
N ALA A 185 -10.36 5.67 0.28
CA ALA A 185 -9.05 5.46 0.89
C ALA A 185 -7.94 6.16 0.09
N GLU A 186 -7.96 6.08 -1.24
CA GLU A 186 -7.00 6.79 -2.09
C GLU A 186 -7.13 8.33 -1.95
N ARG A 187 -8.35 8.86 -1.89
CA ARG A 187 -8.56 10.31 -1.71
C ARG A 187 -8.12 10.79 -0.32
N VAL A 188 -8.44 10.04 0.73
CA VAL A 188 -7.97 10.29 2.10
C VAL A 188 -6.45 10.27 2.15
N TYR A 189 -5.81 9.26 1.55
CA TYR A 189 -4.35 9.18 1.49
C TYR A 189 -3.75 10.42 0.82
N ARG A 190 -4.27 10.83 -0.35
CA ARG A 190 -3.78 12.03 -1.07
C ARG A 190 -3.97 13.31 -0.26
N ALA A 191 -5.15 13.52 0.32
CA ALA A 191 -5.44 14.71 1.11
C ALA A 191 -4.55 14.80 2.37
N THR A 192 -4.33 13.68 3.04
CA THR A 192 -3.47 13.62 4.25
C THR A 192 -1.99 13.78 3.91
N ALA A 193 -1.52 13.26 2.79
CA ALA A 193 -0.18 13.56 2.26
C ALA A 193 0.00 15.06 1.95
N GLN A 194 -1.08 15.75 1.56
CA GLN A 194 -1.13 17.21 1.46
C GLN A 194 -1.37 17.92 2.80
N GLY A 195 -1.29 17.22 3.93
CA GLY A 195 -1.45 17.78 5.27
C GLY A 195 -2.84 18.37 5.53
N LEU A 196 -3.87 17.93 4.80
CA LEU A 196 -5.26 18.31 5.04
C LEU A 196 -5.87 17.46 6.15
N ARG A 197 -6.84 18.03 6.85
CA ARG A 197 -7.73 17.27 7.75
C ARG A 197 -8.95 16.83 6.97
N VAL A 198 -9.21 15.53 6.93
CA VAL A 198 -10.29 14.98 6.10
C VAL A 198 -11.51 14.66 6.95
N LEU A 199 -12.65 15.26 6.62
CA LEU A 199 -13.95 14.86 7.13
C LEU A 199 -14.65 14.03 6.05
N VAL A 200 -15.29 12.92 6.43
CA VAL A 200 -15.99 12.06 5.47
C VAL A 200 -17.47 12.08 5.79
N ARG A 201 -18.26 12.52 4.83
CA ARG A 201 -19.70 12.30 4.81
C ARG A 201 -19.98 10.87 4.40
N VAL A 202 -20.84 10.19 5.15
CA VAL A 202 -21.35 8.87 4.78
C VAL A 202 -22.83 8.99 4.47
N ASP A 203 -23.20 8.60 3.26
CA ASP A 203 -24.57 8.56 2.79
C ASP A 203 -24.96 7.11 2.44
N TYR A 204 -26.25 6.77 2.53
CA TYR A 204 -26.71 5.43 2.14
C TYR A 204 -26.59 5.21 0.64
N ALA A 205 -27.11 6.13 -0.17
CA ALA A 205 -27.04 6.08 -1.63
C ALA A 205 -27.04 7.49 -2.23
N PRO A 206 -26.73 7.68 -3.52
CA PRO A 206 -26.91 8.98 -4.18
C PRO A 206 -28.34 9.53 -4.01
N GLY A 207 -28.47 10.70 -3.39
CA GLY A 207 -29.77 11.31 -3.08
C GLY A 207 -30.52 10.68 -1.89
N GLN A 208 -29.85 9.82 -1.12
CA GLN A 208 -30.39 9.21 0.10
C GLN A 208 -29.35 9.24 1.21
N SER A 209 -29.48 10.20 2.13
CA SER A 209 -28.44 10.44 3.14
C SER A 209 -28.41 9.36 4.23
N ILE A 210 -29.57 8.90 4.67
CA ILE A 210 -29.71 7.80 5.65
C ILE A 210 -30.64 6.72 5.10
N PRO A 211 -30.61 5.48 5.60
CA PRO A 211 -31.53 4.43 5.17
C PRO A 211 -33.01 4.85 5.23
N PRO A 212 -33.88 4.33 4.35
CA PRO A 212 -35.32 4.57 4.42
C PRO A 212 -35.90 4.20 5.79
N LYS A 213 -36.93 4.95 6.20
CA LYS A 213 -37.65 4.67 7.45
C LYS A 213 -38.28 3.27 7.37
N ASP A 214 -38.22 2.53 8.48
CA ASP A 214 -38.77 1.17 8.64
C ASP A 214 -38.14 0.10 7.72
N ASP A 215 -37.06 0.43 7.00
CA ASP A 215 -36.25 -0.53 6.24
C ASP A 215 -35.06 -1.00 7.09
N TYR A 216 -35.29 -2.05 7.88
CA TYR A 216 -34.28 -2.62 8.76
C TYR A 216 -33.13 -3.28 8.00
N LEU A 217 -33.35 -3.76 6.77
CA LEU A 217 -32.29 -4.36 5.97
C LEU A 217 -31.31 -3.28 5.49
N ALA A 218 -31.83 -2.15 4.98
CA ALA A 218 -31.02 -1.00 4.61
C ALA A 218 -30.28 -0.41 5.83
N LEU A 219 -30.91 -0.41 7.01
CA LEU A 219 -30.25 -0.01 8.25
C LEU A 219 -29.09 -0.94 8.61
N THR A 220 -29.28 -2.26 8.56
CA THR A 220 -28.20 -3.23 8.81
C THR A 220 -27.05 -3.05 7.82
N GLU A 221 -27.34 -2.93 6.53
CA GLU A 221 -26.34 -2.68 5.48
C GLU A 221 -25.53 -1.41 5.77
N TYR A 222 -26.21 -0.32 6.16
CA TYR A 222 -25.58 0.94 6.52
C TYR A 222 -24.68 0.83 7.75
N LEU A 223 -25.14 0.17 8.82
CA LEU A 223 -24.34 -0.03 10.03
C LEU A 223 -23.12 -0.93 9.77
N THR A 224 -23.27 -2.01 9.00
CA THR A 224 -22.15 -2.86 8.57
C THR A 224 -21.12 -2.07 7.77
N TYR A 225 -21.57 -1.15 6.90
CA TYR A 225 -20.67 -0.27 6.18
C TYR A 225 -19.90 0.68 7.11
N LEU A 226 -20.56 1.26 8.12
CA LEU A 226 -19.90 2.11 9.11
C LEU A 226 -18.87 1.34 9.94
N GLU A 227 -19.16 0.10 10.33
CA GLU A 227 -18.19 -0.78 10.98
C GLU A 227 -16.98 -1.03 10.08
N ARG A 228 -17.21 -1.26 8.79
CA ARG A 228 -16.13 -1.43 7.80
C ARG A 228 -15.23 -0.20 7.71
N LEU A 229 -15.81 1.01 7.64
CA LEU A 229 -15.03 2.25 7.62
C LEU A 229 -14.20 2.44 8.90
N ALA A 230 -14.73 2.02 10.06
CA ALA A 230 -14.03 2.13 11.34
C ALA A 230 -12.88 1.12 11.50
N ARG A 231 -13.00 -0.05 10.85
CA ARG A 231 -11.96 -1.10 10.86
C ARG A 231 -10.86 -0.88 9.82
N ASP A 232 -11.15 -0.16 8.73
CA ASP A 232 -10.22 -0.01 7.61
C ASP A 232 -9.00 0.87 7.94
N ASP A 233 -7.83 0.25 8.03
CA ASP A 233 -6.57 0.90 8.36
C ASP A 233 -6.14 1.97 7.35
N ARG A 234 -6.62 1.88 6.09
CA ARG A 234 -6.34 2.88 5.06
C ARG A 234 -7.04 4.21 5.37
N LEU A 235 -8.08 4.19 6.20
CA LEU A 235 -8.86 5.35 6.60
C LEU A 235 -8.42 5.95 7.95
N ARG A 236 -7.32 5.49 8.55
CA ARG A 236 -6.75 6.07 9.79
C ARG A 236 -6.47 7.58 9.70
N GLY A 237 -6.31 8.11 8.48
CA GLY A 237 -6.10 9.53 8.22
C GLY A 237 -7.37 10.39 8.25
N VAL A 238 -8.56 9.78 8.37
CA VAL A 238 -9.83 10.50 8.50
C VAL A 238 -9.89 11.15 9.88
N TYR A 239 -10.17 12.46 9.91
CA TYR A 239 -10.34 13.22 11.14
C TYR A 239 -11.69 12.93 11.81
N GLY A 240 -12.74 12.73 11.03
CA GLY A 240 -14.06 12.42 11.55
C GLY A 240 -15.06 12.06 10.46
N TYR A 241 -16.02 11.22 10.82
CA TYR A 241 -17.16 10.85 10.00
C TYR A 241 -18.39 11.63 10.45
N PHE A 242 -19.25 11.99 9.51
CA PHE A 242 -20.55 12.57 9.82
C PHE A 242 -21.64 11.98 8.92
N LEU A 243 -22.81 11.76 9.51
CA LEU A 243 -23.93 11.04 8.90
C LEU A 243 -25.08 12.01 8.65
N GLY A 244 -25.72 11.91 7.49
CA GLY A 244 -26.99 12.64 7.25
C GLY A 244 -26.88 14.16 7.10
N SER A 245 -25.68 14.74 7.02
CA SER A 245 -25.48 16.20 6.90
C SER A 245 -25.25 16.62 5.44
N GLY A 246 -26.28 16.43 4.61
CA GLY A 246 -26.35 17.12 3.32
C GLY A 246 -26.85 18.54 3.45
N TYR A 247 -26.94 19.26 2.32
CA TYR A 247 -27.90 20.36 2.27
C TYR A 247 -29.25 19.78 2.68
N ASN A 248 -29.99 20.45 3.58
CA ASN A 248 -31.37 20.09 3.96
C ASN A 248 -32.32 20.30 2.76
N ALA A 249 -31.97 19.69 1.64
CA ALA A 249 -32.69 19.74 0.39
C ALA A 249 -33.74 18.64 0.42
N LEU A 250 -34.92 18.97 -0.09
CA LEU A 250 -36.05 18.04 -0.17
C LEU A 250 -35.68 16.76 -0.95
N ASP A 251 -34.69 16.82 -1.82
CA ASP A 251 -34.22 15.71 -2.64
C ASP A 251 -33.09 14.89 -2.00
N ALA A 252 -32.71 15.15 -0.74
CA ALA A 252 -31.64 14.45 -0.02
C ALA A 252 -32.08 13.12 0.63
N ASN A 253 -33.38 12.79 0.57
CA ASN A 253 -33.99 11.56 1.08
C ASN A 253 -35.08 11.04 0.13
N ARG A 254 -34.72 10.77 -1.13
CA ARG A 254 -35.68 10.43 -2.21
C ARG A 254 -36.52 9.18 -1.95
N LEU A 255 -36.02 8.26 -1.14
CA LEU A 255 -36.65 7.00 -0.76
C LEU A 255 -37.46 7.09 0.53
N ALA A 256 -37.57 8.28 1.15
CA ALA A 256 -38.42 8.46 2.32
C ALA A 256 -39.91 8.31 1.93
N PRO A 257 -40.70 7.52 2.69
CA PRO A 257 -42.12 7.28 2.39
C PRO A 257 -42.98 8.55 2.58
N ASP A 258 -42.64 9.36 3.60
CA ASP A 258 -43.31 10.61 3.92
C ASP A 258 -42.51 11.78 3.31
N ARG A 259 -42.63 12.02 2.01
CA ARG A 259 -42.13 13.27 1.43
C ARG A 259 -43.01 14.43 1.93
N PRO A 260 -42.48 15.47 2.58
CA PRO A 260 -43.17 16.76 2.57
C PRO A 260 -43.24 17.34 1.15
#